data_AF-A0A5P2UHU0-F1
#
_entry.id   AF-A0A5P2UHU0-F1
#
_cell.length_a   1.000
_cell.length_b   1.000
_cell.length_c   1.000
_cell.angle_alpha   90.00
_cell.angle_beta   90.00
_cell.angle_gamma   90.00
#
_symmetry.space_group_name_H-M   'P 1'
#
loop_
_entity.id
_entity.type
_entity.pdbx_description
1 polymer ?
#
loop_
_entity_poly.entity_id
_entity_poly.type
_entity_poly.pdbx_seq_one_letter_code
_entity_poly.pdbx_strand_id
1 'polypeptide(L)' 'MTTEFADEARSRVARLLRMAATHDDRLRARIVEYAATTPDPPPYGPHGIHTKGCGLCRQTMWRQRDLWICSRCGHVEEAR' A
#
# COMPACT_ATOMS: atom_id res chain seq x y z
N MET A 1 -18.75 -9.56 -22.65
CA MET A 1 -19.42 -8.97 -21.48
C MET A 1 -19.09 -9.86 -20.29
N THR A 2 -17.85 -9.78 -19.81
CA THR A 2 -17.20 -10.76 -18.91
C THR A 2 -16.10 -10.06 -18.10
N THR A 3 -16.38 -8.89 -17.54
CA THR A 3 -15.37 -8.09 -16.82
C THR A 3 -15.69 -7.88 -15.35
N GLU A 4 -16.95 -7.98 -14.92
CA GLU A 4 -17.34 -7.70 -13.52
C GLU A 4 -16.76 -8.73 -12.53
N PHE A 5 -16.86 -10.03 -12.80
CA PHE A 5 -16.36 -11.08 -11.89
C PHE A 5 -14.83 -11.09 -11.74
N ALA A 6 -14.11 -10.75 -12.82
CA ALA A 6 -12.65 -10.72 -12.84
C ALA A 6 -12.09 -9.47 -12.15
N ASP A 7 -12.83 -8.36 -12.16
CA ASP A 7 -12.49 -7.14 -11.44
C ASP A 7 -12.89 -7.23 -9.95
N GLU A 8 -13.98 -7.92 -9.61
CA GLU A 8 -14.34 -8.28 -8.21
C GLU A 8 -13.27 -9.15 -7.54
N ALA A 9 -12.74 -10.14 -8.28
CA ALA A 9 -11.69 -11.03 -7.81
C ALA A 9 -10.35 -10.32 -7.51
N ARG A 10 -10.14 -9.14 -8.12
CA ARG A 10 -8.94 -8.30 -7.99
C ARG A 10 -9.07 -7.16 -6.96
N SER A 11 -10.21 -7.01 -6.29
CA SER A 11 -10.33 -5.99 -5.24
C SER A 11 -9.33 -6.25 -4.10
N ARG A 12 -8.66 -5.19 -3.64
CA ARG A 12 -7.70 -5.26 -2.53
C ARG A 12 -8.32 -5.86 -1.27
N VAL A 13 -9.60 -5.56 -1.03
CA VAL A 13 -10.42 -6.17 0.03
C VAL A 13 -10.44 -7.69 -0.10
N ALA A 14 -10.81 -8.23 -1.27
CA ALA A 14 -10.89 -9.68 -1.48
C ALA A 14 -9.53 -10.35 -1.28
N ARG A 15 -8.42 -9.72 -1.72
CA ARG A 15 -7.07 -10.24 -1.47
C ARG A 15 -6.72 -10.27 0.02
N LEU A 16 -6.97 -9.17 0.75
CA LEU A 16 -6.66 -9.08 2.18
C LEU A 16 -7.49 -10.07 3.01
N LEU A 17 -8.78 -10.22 2.69
CA LEU A 17 -9.64 -11.20 3.34
C LEU A 17 -9.17 -12.64 3.09
N ARG A 18 -8.69 -12.96 1.88
CA ARG A 18 -8.08 -14.27 1.59
C ARG A 18 -6.81 -14.50 2.41
N MET A 19 -5.93 -13.51 2.50
CA MET A 19 -4.68 -13.62 3.27
C MET A 19 -4.92 -13.76 4.77
N ALA A 20 -5.92 -13.05 5.31
CA ALA A 20 -6.27 -13.13 6.72
C ALA A 20 -6.86 -14.50 7.12
N ALA A 21 -7.41 -15.25 6.15
CA ALA A 21 -7.97 -16.59 6.33
C ALA A 21 -8.86 -16.73 7.57
N THR A 22 -9.71 -15.73 7.81
CA THR A 22 -10.48 -15.57 9.06
C THR A 22 -11.99 -15.56 8.82
N HIS A 23 -12.72 -16.11 9.78
CA HIS A 23 -14.18 -16.07 9.89
C HIS A 23 -14.67 -15.07 10.95
N ASP A 24 -13.77 -14.32 11.63
CA ASP A 24 -14.15 -13.29 12.60
C ASP A 24 -14.68 -12.03 11.89
N ASP A 25 -15.98 -11.77 12.04
CA ASP A 25 -16.66 -10.63 11.43
C ASP A 25 -16.10 -9.28 11.86
N ARG A 26 -15.61 -9.14 13.10
CA ARG A 26 -15.00 -7.88 13.56
C ARG A 26 -13.69 -7.61 12.84
N LEU A 27 -12.85 -8.64 12.69
CA LEU A 27 -11.60 -8.53 11.96
C LEU A 27 -11.85 -8.25 10.47
N ARG A 28 -12.85 -8.91 9.88
CA ARG A 28 -13.26 -8.67 8.49
C ARG A 28 -13.72 -7.23 8.27
N ALA A 29 -14.53 -6.67 9.16
CA ALA A 29 -14.96 -5.27 9.10
C ALA A 29 -13.77 -4.30 9.14
N ARG A 30 -12.80 -4.54 10.04
CA ARG A 30 -11.57 -3.73 10.11
C ARG A 30 -10.71 -3.83 8.85
N ILE A 31 -10.64 -4.99 8.20
CA ILE A 31 -9.93 -5.17 6.92
C ILE A 31 -10.61 -4.37 5.81
N VAL A 32 -11.94 -4.37 5.75
CA VAL A 32 -12.70 -3.57 4.78
C VAL A 32 -12.46 -2.08 4.99
N GLU A 33 -12.57 -1.60 6.23
CA GLU A 33 -12.33 -0.21 6.59
C GLU A 33 -10.90 0.23 6.24
N TYR A 34 -9.90 -0.59 6.60
CA TYR A 34 -8.50 -0.37 6.24
C TYR A 34 -8.33 -0.28 4.72
N ALA A 35 -8.96 -1.18 3.98
CA ALA A 35 -8.90 -1.22 2.53
C ALA A 35 -9.69 -0.09 1.85
N ALA A 36 -10.60 0.59 2.52
CA ALA A 36 -11.26 1.79 2.00
C ALA A 36 -10.45 3.07 2.27
N THR A 37 -9.73 3.11 3.38
CA THR A 37 -9.05 4.32 3.88
C THR A 37 -7.57 4.42 3.51
N THR A 38 -6.95 3.32 3.08
CA THR A 38 -5.53 3.31 2.69
C THR A 38 -5.38 3.61 1.19
N PRO A 39 -4.54 4.55 0.74
CA PRO A 39 -4.25 4.69 -0.68
C PRO A 39 -3.65 3.39 -1.25
N ASP A 40 -3.84 3.10 -2.54
CA ASP A 40 -3.10 1.98 -3.14
C ASP A 40 -1.59 2.26 -3.11
N PRO A 41 -0.77 1.23 -2.84
CA PRO A 41 0.66 1.42 -2.92
C PRO A 41 0.99 1.88 -4.34
N PRO A 42 1.94 2.83 -4.50
CA PRO A 42 2.36 3.25 -5.83
C PRO A 42 2.77 2.02 -6.65
N PRO A 43 2.47 2.00 -7.96
CA PRO A 43 2.76 0.84 -8.80
C PRO A 43 4.22 0.43 -8.64
N TYR A 44 4.44 -0.86 -8.39
CA TYR A 44 5.77 -1.44 -8.29
C TYR A 44 6.53 -1.10 -9.58
N GLY A 45 7.53 -0.23 -9.48
CA GLY A 45 8.50 -0.08 -10.56
C GLY A 45 9.29 -1.39 -10.76
N PRO A 46 10.06 -1.52 -11.85
CA PRO A 46 10.86 -2.72 -12.14
C PRO A 46 11.85 -3.09 -11.01
N HIS A 47 12.11 -2.17 -10.08
CA HIS A 47 13.04 -2.35 -8.97
C HIS A 47 12.35 -2.63 -7.61
N GLY A 48 11.02 -2.76 -7.58
CA GLY A 48 10.26 -3.04 -6.36
C GLY A 48 10.07 -1.83 -5.45
N ILE A 49 9.76 -2.08 -4.18
CA ILE A 49 9.62 -1.04 -3.15
C ILE A 49 10.97 -0.84 -2.48
N HIS A 50 11.52 0.37 -2.58
CA HIS A 50 12.69 0.76 -1.80
C HIS A 50 12.28 1.69 -0.66
N THR A 51 12.83 1.42 0.52
CA THR A 51 12.65 2.25 1.71
C THR A 51 13.98 2.60 2.36
N LYS A 52 14.03 3.76 3.03
CA LYS A 52 15.15 4.17 3.90
C LYS A 52 14.63 5.02 5.07
N GLY A 53 15.50 5.39 6.01
CA GLY A 53 15.15 6.34 7.08
C GLY A 53 15.28 7.80 6.63
N CYS A 54 14.38 8.66 7.09
CA CYS A 54 14.44 10.10 6.86
C CYS A 54 15.52 10.76 7.71
N GLY A 55 16.37 11.58 7.08
CA GLY A 55 17.41 12.34 7.78
C GLY A 55 16.89 13.35 8.82
N LEU A 56 15.64 13.79 8.70
CA LEU A 56 15.04 14.78 9.61
C LEU A 56 14.27 14.14 10.77
N CYS A 57 13.34 13.23 10.47
CA CYS A 57 12.41 12.70 11.48
C CYS A 57 12.60 11.21 11.79
N ARG A 58 13.60 10.56 11.17
CA ARG A 58 13.94 9.12 11.34
C ARG A 58 12.82 8.13 10.96
N GLN A 59 11.75 8.60 10.32
CA GLN A 59 10.66 7.75 9.83
C GLN A 59 10.95 7.22 8.43
N THR A 60 10.16 6.25 7.98
CA THR A 60 10.30 5.65 6.66
C THR A 60 10.15 6.68 5.53
N MET A 61 11.07 6.61 4.58
CA MET A 61 10.96 7.22 3.27
C MET A 61 10.74 6.12 2.23
N TRP A 62 9.97 6.43 1.20
CA TRP A 62 9.68 5.53 0.09
C TRP A 62 10.27 6.12 -1.19
N ARG A 63 10.83 5.27 -2.05
CA ARG A 63 11.31 5.70 -3.37
C ARG A 63 10.15 5.77 -4.35
N GLN A 64 9.96 6.92 -4.98
CA GLN A 64 9.06 7.14 -6.09
C GLN A 64 9.86 7.72 -7.26
N ARG A 65 10.09 6.92 -8.31
CA ARG A 65 11.00 7.27 -9.41
C ARG A 65 12.39 7.62 -8.87
N ASP A 66 12.83 8.86 -9.08
CA ASP A 66 14.13 9.38 -8.66
C ASP A 66 14.05 10.23 -7.38
N LEU A 67 12.98 10.07 -6.61
CA LEU A 67 12.77 10.80 -5.35
C LEU A 67 12.55 9.84 -4.17
N TRP A 68 13.05 10.22 -3.01
CA TRP A 68 12.71 9.67 -1.71
C TRP A 68 11.73 10.61 -1.02
N ILE A 69 10.60 10.10 -0.54
CA ILE A 69 9.56 10.90 0.12
C ILE A 69 9.27 10.33 1.50
N CYS A 70 9.37 11.15 2.55
CA CYS A 70 9.08 10.74 3.93
C CYS A 70 7.57 10.62 4.16
N SER A 71 7.12 9.47 4.70
CA SER A 71 5.69 9.21 4.96
C SER A 71 5.11 9.99 6.14
N ARG A 72 5.92 10.71 6.91
CA ARG A 72 5.45 11.49 8.08
C ARG A 72 5.60 12.99 7.88
N CYS A 73 6.83 13.47 7.63
CA CYS A 73 7.12 14.90 7.60
C CYS A 73 7.11 15.51 6.19
N GLY A 74 6.95 14.69 5.14
CA GLY A 74 6.95 15.15 3.76
C GLY A 74 8.34 15.56 3.22
N HIS A 75 9.43 15.34 3.96
CA HIS A 75 10.78 15.60 3.45
C HIS A 75 11.06 14.82 2.16
N VAL A 76 11.67 15.48 1.18
CA VAL A 76 11.99 14.94 -0.14
C VAL A 76 13.49 15.00 -0.37
N GLU A 77 14.08 13.91 -0.87
CA GLU A 77 15.49 13.82 -1.28
C GLU A 77 15.59 13.19 -2.67
N GLU A 78 16.63 13.51 -3.44
CA GLU A 78 16.89 12.83 -4.70
C GLU A 78 17.43 11.41 -4.47
N ALA A 79 16.99 10.46 -5.30
CA ALA A 79 17.51 9.10 -5.33
C ALA A 79 18.69 9.03 -6.30
N ARG A 80 19.88 9.38 -5.80
CA ARG A 80 21.16 9.16 -6.50
C ARG A 80 21.49 7.68 -6.65
#